data_AF-A0A0F9AHK1-F1
#
_entry.id   AF-A0A0F9AHK1-F1
#
_cell.length_a   1.000
_cell.length_b   1.000
_cell.length_c   1.000
_cell.angle_alpha   90.00
_cell.angle_beta   90.00
_cell.angle_gamma   90.00
#
_symmetry.space_group_name_H-M   'P 1'
#
loop_
_entity.id
_entity.type
_entity.pdbx_description
1 polymer ?
#
loop_
_entity_poly.entity_id
_entity_poly.type
_entity_poly.pdbx_seq_one_letter_code
_entity_poly.pdbx_strand_id
1 'polypeptide(L)'
;MKKLILLLLFAVGCATSPYRQSTVDTAESLKAQSTALMAKAIEPFADHSDSVAALRERLKDALRAESARADNSGSIAQWGLLADPNGVLLGGFLSLWEVQGTLGQLFVNAKR
;
A
#
# COMPACT_ATOMS: atom_id res chain seq x y z
N MET A 1 30.40 34.49 -26.07
CA MET A 1 30.59 33.23 -25.28
C MET A 1 29.94 33.27 -23.88
N LYS A 2 29.83 34.41 -23.18
CA LYS A 2 29.15 34.49 -21.87
C LYS A 2 27.62 34.32 -21.89
N LYS A 3 26.94 34.62 -23.01
CA LYS A 3 25.47 34.48 -23.13
C LYS A 3 24.99 33.05 -23.37
N LEU A 4 25.88 32.13 -23.77
CA LEU A 4 25.53 30.73 -24.06
C LEU A 4 25.49 29.85 -22.79
N ILE A 5 26.19 30.28 -21.73
CA ILE A 5 26.24 29.56 -20.44
C ILE A 5 24.95 29.77 -19.62
N LEU A 6 24.22 30.87 -19.84
CA LEU A 6 22.98 31.16 -19.11
C LEU A 6 21.77 30.32 -19.60
N LEU A 7 21.86 29.69 -20.77
CA LEU A 7 20.75 28.91 -21.35
C LEU A 7 20.73 27.43 -20.89
N LEU A 8 21.78 26.94 -20.24
CA LEU A 8 21.90 25.54 -19.80
C LEU A 8 21.36 25.27 -18.38
N LEU A 9 20.86 26.29 -17.67
CA LEU A 9 20.39 26.17 -16.28
C LEU A 9 18.90 25.77 -16.13
N PHE A 10 18.17 25.54 -17.22
CA PHE A 10 16.72 25.26 -17.18
C PHE A 10 16.33 23.78 -17.38
N ALA A 11 17.28 22.84 -17.45
CA ALA A 11 16.98 21.42 -17.70
C ALA A 11 16.94 20.56 -16.42
N VAL A 12 16.67 21.14 -15.25
CA VAL A 12 16.36 20.35 -14.04
C VAL A 12 14.90 19.91 -14.12
N GLY A 13 14.63 18.87 -14.93
CA GLY A 13 13.34 18.21 -14.94
C GLY A 13 13.11 17.49 -13.60
N CYS A 14 11.92 17.61 -13.04
CA CYS A 14 11.52 16.82 -11.87
C CYS A 14 11.47 15.34 -12.31
N ALA A 15 12.37 14.52 -11.80
CA ALA A 15 12.38 13.10 -12.12
C ALA A 15 11.17 12.43 -11.47
N THR A 16 10.32 11.79 -12.27
CA THR A 16 9.17 11.03 -11.80
C THR A 16 9.26 9.60 -12.32
N SER A 17 8.94 8.65 -11.45
CA SER A 17 8.88 7.23 -11.82
C SER A 17 7.95 7.01 -13.02
N PRO A 18 8.41 6.36 -14.11
CA PRO A 18 7.57 6.12 -15.29
C PRO A 18 6.34 5.27 -14.98
N TYR A 19 5.19 5.59 -15.58
CA TYR A 19 3.95 4.84 -15.42
C TYR A 19 4.10 3.35 -15.81
N ARG A 20 3.42 2.47 -15.07
CA ARG A 20 3.30 1.03 -15.38
C ARG A 20 1.88 0.55 -15.08
N GLN A 21 1.18 0.05 -16.09
CA GLN A 21 -0.18 -0.51 -15.93
C GLN A 21 -0.21 -1.65 -14.91
N SER A 22 0.83 -2.50 -14.89
CA SER A 22 0.92 -3.62 -13.95
C SER A 22 0.91 -3.20 -12.47
N THR A 23 1.43 -2.01 -12.14
CA THR A 23 1.37 -1.46 -10.77
C THR A 23 -0.06 -1.06 -10.42
N VAL A 24 -0.81 -0.51 -11.38
CA VAL A 24 -2.24 -0.17 -11.20
C VAL A 24 -3.06 -1.44 -11.00
N ASP A 25 -2.88 -2.44 -11.86
CA ASP A 25 -3.59 -3.73 -11.77
C ASP A 25 -3.31 -4.42 -10.42
N THR A 26 -2.05 -4.36 -9.96
CA THR A 26 -1.64 -4.88 -8.64
C THR A 26 -2.35 -4.14 -7.51
N ALA A 27 -2.40 -2.80 -7.57
CA ALA A 27 -3.06 -1.98 -6.57
C ALA A 27 -4.58 -2.23 -6.52
N GLU A 28 -5.24 -2.34 -7.67
CA GLU A 28 -6.67 -2.67 -7.76
C GLU A 28 -6.96 -4.06 -7.19
N SER A 29 -6.15 -5.06 -7.55
CA SER A 29 -6.27 -6.42 -7.04
C SER A 29 -6.10 -6.48 -5.52
N LEU A 30 -5.08 -5.79 -4.98
CA LEU A 30 -4.83 -5.72 -3.54
C LEU A 30 -5.94 -4.97 -2.81
N LYS A 31 -6.44 -3.87 -3.37
CA LYS A 31 -7.59 -3.14 -2.84
C LYS A 31 -8.81 -4.05 -2.72
N ALA A 32 -9.17 -4.76 -3.80
CA ALA A 32 -10.32 -5.65 -3.79
C ALA A 32 -10.21 -6.72 -2.69
N GLN A 33 -9.07 -7.41 -2.60
CA GLN A 33 -8.83 -8.40 -1.55
C GLN A 33 -8.85 -7.80 -0.14
N SER A 34 -8.23 -6.64 0.04
CA SER A 34 -8.21 -5.95 1.34
C SER A 34 -9.63 -5.65 1.79
N THR A 35 -10.45 -5.06 0.92
CA THR A 35 -11.83 -4.73 1.24
C THR A 35 -12.69 -5.97 1.51
N ALA A 36 -12.50 -7.04 0.74
CA ALA A 36 -13.21 -8.30 0.95
C ALA A 36 -12.85 -8.92 2.30
N LEU A 37 -11.57 -8.92 2.68
CA LEU A 37 -11.10 -9.50 3.93
C LEU A 37 -11.47 -8.63 5.14
N MET A 38 -11.40 -7.30 5.01
CA MET A 38 -11.88 -6.38 6.04
C MET A 38 -13.36 -6.57 6.35
N ALA A 39 -14.19 -6.86 5.33
CA ALA A 39 -15.60 -7.17 5.51
C ALA A 39 -15.84 -8.44 6.33
N LYS A 40 -14.85 -9.33 6.42
CA LYS A 40 -14.87 -10.58 7.19
C LYS A 40 -14.41 -10.42 8.63
N ALA A 41 -13.98 -9.24 9.06
CA ALA A 41 -13.43 -9.06 10.40
C ALA A 41 -14.42 -9.25 11.55
N ILE A 42 -15.74 -9.33 11.26
CA ILE A 42 -16.76 -9.74 12.24
C ILE A 42 -16.73 -11.24 12.55
N GLU A 43 -16.07 -12.03 11.70
CA GLU A 43 -15.87 -13.46 11.85
C GLU A 43 -14.55 -13.74 12.62
N PRO A 44 -14.39 -14.91 13.26
CA PRO A 44 -13.16 -15.26 13.96
C PRO A 44 -11.92 -15.17 13.07
N PHE A 45 -10.89 -14.48 13.54
CA PHE A 45 -9.62 -14.33 12.83
C PHE A 45 -9.00 -15.68 12.48
N ALA A 46 -9.13 -16.67 13.35
CA ALA A 46 -8.60 -18.01 13.14
C ALA A 46 -9.09 -18.62 11.80
N ASP A 47 -10.35 -18.37 11.43
CA ASP A 47 -10.96 -18.87 10.20
C ASP A 47 -10.39 -18.20 8.93
N HIS A 48 -9.72 -17.07 9.08
CA HIS A 48 -9.19 -16.24 7.99
C HIS A 48 -7.68 -15.98 8.06
N SER A 49 -6.99 -16.58 9.03
CA SER A 49 -5.58 -16.33 9.35
C SER A 49 -4.66 -16.53 8.14
N ASP A 50 -4.87 -17.59 7.35
CA ASP A 50 -4.12 -17.85 6.11
C ASP A 50 -4.35 -16.76 5.05
N SER A 51 -5.59 -16.29 4.90
CA SER A 51 -5.93 -15.20 3.96
C SER A 51 -5.27 -13.88 4.38
N VAL A 52 -5.21 -13.60 5.69
CA VAL A 52 -4.51 -12.43 6.23
C VAL A 52 -3.01 -12.54 5.99
N ALA A 53 -2.41 -13.71 6.22
CA ALA A 53 -0.99 -13.94 5.95
C ALA A 53 -0.66 -13.75 4.46
N ALA A 54 -1.48 -14.30 3.57
CA ALA A 54 -1.33 -14.15 2.13
C ALA A 54 -1.44 -12.67 1.69
N LEU A 55 -2.40 -11.91 2.24
CA LEU A 55 -2.54 -10.49 1.95
C LEU A 55 -1.31 -9.69 2.42
N ARG A 56 -0.81 -9.97 3.63
CA ARG A 56 0.40 -9.34 4.19
C ARG A 56 1.62 -9.58 3.30
N GLU A 57 1.80 -10.79 2.78
CA GLU A 57 2.92 -11.08 1.88
C GLU A 57 2.79 -10.33 0.55
N ARG A 58 1.60 -10.30 -0.03
CA ARG A 58 1.37 -9.53 -1.27
C ARG A 58 1.59 -8.02 -1.09
N LEU A 59 1.27 -7.47 0.08
CA LEU A 59 1.59 -6.06 0.41
C LEU A 59 3.10 -5.81 0.49
N LYS A 60 3.85 -6.73 1.12
CA LYS A 60 5.32 -6.66 1.17
C LYS A 60 5.93 -6.77 -0.23
N ASP A 61 5.39 -7.63 -1.08
CA ASP A 61 5.84 -7.77 -2.46
C ASP A 61 5.59 -6.51 -3.29
N ALA A 62 4.41 -5.90 -3.14
CA ALA A 62 4.11 -4.61 -3.77
C ALA A 62 5.09 -3.52 -3.30
N LEU A 63 5.32 -3.42 -1.98
CA LEU A 63 6.30 -2.48 -1.43
C LEU A 63 7.71 -2.73 -1.97
N ARG A 64 8.16 -3.99 -2.04
CA ARG A 64 9.47 -4.39 -2.55
C ARG A 64 9.62 -4.03 -4.03
N ALA A 65 8.61 -4.34 -4.85
CA ALA A 65 8.60 -4.04 -6.27
C ALA A 65 8.66 -2.53 -6.52
N GLU A 66 7.92 -1.75 -5.75
CA GLU A 66 7.90 -0.29 -5.86
C GLU A 66 9.18 0.36 -5.32
N SER A 67 9.83 -0.27 -4.34
CA SER A 67 11.14 0.15 -3.81
C SER A 67 12.29 -0.07 -4.81
N ALA A 68 12.12 -0.98 -5.76
CA ALA A 68 13.09 -1.23 -6.83
C ALA A 68 12.99 -0.22 -7.98
N ARG A 69 12.03 0.71 -7.96
CA ARG A 69 11.81 1.71 -9.01
C ARG A 69 12.55 3.02 -8.68
N ALA A 70 13.24 3.59 -9.67
CA ALA A 70 13.84 4.92 -9.56
C ALA A 70 12.77 6.01 -9.38
N ASP A 71 13.09 7.05 -8.61
CA ASP A 71 12.26 8.25 -8.42
C ASP A 71 10.81 7.96 -7.97
N ASN A 72 10.63 6.95 -7.12
CA ASN A 72 9.33 6.39 -6.73
C ASN A 72 9.00 6.53 -5.24
N SER A 73 9.66 7.45 -4.53
CA SER A 73 9.56 7.63 -3.08
C SER A 73 8.13 7.81 -2.57
N GLY A 74 7.26 8.48 -3.35
CA GLY A 74 5.85 8.65 -3.01
C GLY A 74 5.09 7.33 -2.93
N SER A 75 5.21 6.47 -3.94
CA SER A 75 4.57 5.15 -3.95
C SER A 75 5.15 4.22 -2.88
N ILE A 76 6.47 4.29 -2.65
CA ILE A 76 7.13 3.54 -1.56
C ILE A 76 6.54 3.93 -0.20
N ALA A 77 6.40 5.22 0.07
CA ALA A 77 5.81 5.71 1.32
C ALA A 77 4.36 5.26 1.50
N GLN A 78 3.55 5.31 0.43
CA GLN A 78 2.15 4.87 0.48
C GLN A 78 2.02 3.37 0.76
N TRP A 79 2.79 2.53 0.07
CA TRP A 79 2.81 1.09 0.34
C TRP A 79 3.33 0.77 1.73
N GLY A 80 4.33 1.52 2.22
CA GLY A 80 4.82 1.41 3.59
C GLY A 80 3.72 1.65 4.62
N LEU A 81 2.91 2.70 4.45
CA LEU A 81 1.79 3.00 5.34
C LEU A 81 0.71 1.89 5.35
N LEU A 82 0.46 1.26 4.20
CA LEU A 82 -0.51 0.16 4.11
C LEU A 82 0.01 -1.13 4.72
N ALA A 83 1.32 -1.40 4.60
CA ALA A 83 1.96 -2.63 5.07
C ALA A 83 2.37 -2.57 6.56
N ASP A 84 2.42 -1.39 7.18
CA ASP A 84 2.85 -1.21 8.57
C ASP A 84 1.85 -1.86 9.56
N PRO A 85 2.23 -2.94 10.27
CA PRO A 85 1.36 -3.60 11.23
C PRO A 85 1.07 -2.73 12.48
N ASN A 86 1.89 -1.71 12.74
CA ASN A 86 1.71 -0.78 13.86
C ASN A 86 0.99 0.51 13.45
N GLY A 87 0.67 0.66 12.17
CA GLY A 87 -0.01 1.83 11.63
C GLY A 87 -1.50 1.86 11.98
N VAL A 88 -2.21 2.86 11.43
CA VAL A 88 -3.68 3.00 11.60
C VAL A 88 -4.47 2.66 10.33
N LEU A 89 -3.78 2.21 9.28
CA LEU A 89 -4.37 1.80 8.01
C LEU A 89 -4.53 0.26 7.98
N LEU A 90 -4.37 -0.34 6.81
CA LEU A 90 -4.62 -1.76 6.59
C LEU A 90 -3.79 -2.68 7.48
N GLY A 91 -2.47 -2.48 7.57
CA GLY A 91 -1.61 -3.30 8.42
C GLY A 91 -2.02 -3.29 9.89
N GLY A 92 -2.35 -2.10 10.41
CA GLY A 92 -2.90 -1.92 11.76
C GLY A 92 -4.25 -2.60 11.96
N PHE A 93 -5.16 -2.45 11.00
CA PHE A 93 -6.47 -3.11 11.04
C PHE A 93 -6.33 -4.64 11.14
N LEU A 94 -5.45 -5.24 10.31
CA LEU A 94 -5.23 -6.69 10.32
C LEU A 94 -4.62 -7.16 11.64
N SER A 95 -3.68 -6.41 12.21
CA SER A 95 -3.07 -6.72 13.50
C SER A 95 -4.06 -6.57 14.66
N LEU A 96 -4.95 -5.56 14.59
CA LEU A 96 -6.01 -5.41 15.58
C LEU A 96 -6.98 -6.59 15.53
N TRP A 97 -7.38 -7.04 14.33
CA TRP A 97 -8.24 -8.21 14.18
C TRP A 97 -7.57 -9.48 14.72
N GLU A 98 -6.29 -9.70 14.43
CA GLU A 98 -5.50 -10.81 14.97
C GLU A 98 -5.47 -10.83 16.49
N VAL A 99 -5.25 -9.67 17.13
CA VAL A 99 -5.18 -9.55 18.59
C VAL A 99 -6.55 -9.70 19.25
N GLN A 100 -7.60 -9.14 18.67
CA GLN A 100 -8.95 -9.13 19.25
C GLN A 100 -9.76 -10.39 18.92
N GLY A 101 -9.33 -11.17 17.93
CA GLY A 101 -10.03 -12.35 17.41
C GLY A 101 -11.24 -12.01 16.54
N THR A 102 -12.05 -11.01 16.89
CA THR A 102 -13.12 -10.45 16.05
C THR A 102 -13.19 -8.94 16.22
N LEU A 103 -13.67 -8.23 15.20
CA LEU A 103 -13.95 -6.80 15.25
C LEU A 103 -15.46 -6.56 15.16
N GLY A 104 -15.96 -5.54 15.86
CA GLY A 104 -17.39 -5.22 15.83
C GLY A 104 -17.86 -4.70 14.46
N GLN A 105 -19.16 -4.87 14.16
CA GLN A 105 -19.76 -4.40 12.89
C GLN A 105 -19.51 -2.90 12.62
N LEU A 106 -19.41 -2.08 13.67
CA LEU A 106 -19.09 -0.65 13.56
C LEU A 106 -17.69 -0.39 12.98
N PHE A 107 -16.71 -1.26 13.27
CA PHE A 107 -15.36 -1.16 12.71
C PHE A 107 -15.34 -1.47 11.21
N VAL A 108 -16.14 -2.45 10.77
CA VAL A 108 -16.26 -2.82 9.35
C VAL A 108 -17.08 -1.78 8.57
N ASN A 109 -18.12 -1.22 9.18
CA ASN A 109 -19.04 -0.29 8.54
C ASN A 109 -18.60 1.17 8.63
N ALA A 110 -17.49 1.48 9.30
CA ALA A 110 -16.88 2.80 9.31
C ALA A 110 -16.34 3.12 7.90
N LYS A 111 -17.23 3.40 6.95
CA LYS A 111 -16.90 4.03 5.67
C LYS A 111 -16.38 5.43 6.00
N ARG A 112 -15.08 5.64 5.82
CA ARG A 112 -14.48 6.96 5.76
C ARG A 112 -14.13 7.30 4.32
#